data_AF-A0A6A4PN40-F1
#
_entry.id   AF-A0A6A4PN40-F1
#
_cell.length_a   1.000
_cell.length_b   1.000
_cell.length_c   1.000
_cell.angle_alpha   90.00
_cell.angle_beta   90.00
_cell.angle_gamma   90.00
#
_symmetry.space_group_name_H-M   'P 1'
#
loop_
_entity.id
_entity.type
_entity.pdbx_description
1 polymer ?
#
loop_
_entity_poly.entity_id
_entity_poly.type
_entity_poly.pdbx_seq_one_letter_code
_entity_poly.pdbx_strand_id
1 'polypeptide(L)'
;MGVAGMQQKQIVLSVGKDKRIVGYDACAESEDFTHIIDSRCLSVIPNPCDYNLFMVQAGASEKQLRLCDIRTKQKEVHTFGWTQAITLEARTNLITQAWSSNGMYITSGSSYEMIHIFDIRCNGQNPSQSLQAHQKGISKVSWLQSLPLLISISSDNNIGFHKFV
;
A
#
# COMPACT_ATOMS: atom_id res chain seq x y z
N MET A 1 7.16 2.08 9.50
CA MET A 1 6.77 3.45 9.85
C MET A 1 6.84 4.25 8.57
N GLY A 2 5.87 5.11 8.34
CA GLY A 2 5.79 5.90 7.11
C GLY A 2 5.17 7.26 7.38
N VAL A 3 5.50 8.21 6.53
CA VAL A 3 4.94 9.56 6.54
C VAL A 3 4.60 9.94 5.10
N ALA A 4 3.47 10.63 4.91
CA ALA A 4 3.09 11.14 3.60
C ALA A 4 2.19 12.38 3.75
N GLY A 5 2.36 13.36 2.87
CA GLY A 5 1.44 14.50 2.77
C GLY A 5 0.22 14.14 1.92
N MET A 6 -0.97 14.42 2.41
CA MET A 6 -2.19 14.30 1.61
C MET A 6 -2.20 15.37 0.53
N GLN A 7 -2.48 14.97 -0.71
CA GLN A 7 -2.55 15.91 -1.82
C GLN A 7 -3.74 16.86 -1.64
N GLN A 8 -3.56 18.14 -1.97
CA GLN A 8 -4.59 19.18 -1.86
C GLN A 8 -5.24 19.32 -0.47
N LYS A 9 -4.56 18.86 0.57
CA LYS A 9 -4.99 18.99 1.98
C LYS A 9 -3.80 19.39 2.83
N GLN A 10 -4.05 20.07 3.94
CA GLN A 10 -3.03 20.47 4.90
C GLN A 10 -2.77 19.36 5.94
N ILE A 11 -2.92 18.10 5.54
CA ILE A 11 -2.83 16.95 6.43
C ILE A 11 -1.58 16.15 6.11
N VAL A 12 -0.77 15.92 7.14
CA VAL A 12 0.35 14.97 7.12
C VAL A 12 -0.13 13.67 7.76
N LEU A 13 -0.05 12.58 7.01
CA LEU A 13 -0.28 11.23 7.51
C LEU A 13 1.01 10.67 8.11
N SER A 14 0.91 10.09 9.29
CA SER A 14 1.98 9.37 9.96
C SER A 14 1.49 8.01 10.43
N VAL A 15 2.30 6.96 10.22
CA VAL A 15 1.97 5.61 10.65
C VAL A 15 3.14 4.93 11.36
N GLY A 16 2.85 4.26 12.47
CA GLY A 16 3.87 3.75 13.40
C GLY A 16 3.80 2.25 13.69
N LYS A 17 4.88 1.73 14.30
CA LYS A 17 4.90 0.34 14.83
C LYS A 17 4.02 0.18 16.08
N ASP A 18 3.65 1.28 16.70
CA ASP A 18 2.67 1.43 17.78
C ASP A 18 1.22 1.23 17.33
N LYS A 19 1.01 0.86 16.05
CA LYS A 19 -0.28 0.57 15.42
C LYS A 19 -1.16 1.81 15.22
N ARG A 20 -0.59 3.01 15.38
CA ARG A 20 -1.31 4.27 15.18
C ARG A 20 -1.19 4.74 13.75
N ILE A 21 -2.28 5.32 13.27
CA ILE A 21 -2.39 6.12 12.06
C ILE A 21 -2.86 7.49 12.52
N VAL A 22 -2.03 8.50 12.29
CA VAL A 22 -2.27 9.87 12.74
C VAL A 22 -2.38 10.76 11.50
N GLY A 23 -3.43 11.58 11.45
CA GLY A 23 -3.51 12.73 10.56
C GLY A 23 -3.23 13.99 11.36
N TYR A 24 -2.15 14.68 11.03
CA TYR A 24 -1.75 15.94 11.66
C TYR A 24 -2.10 17.09 10.72
N ASP A 25 -2.87 18.06 11.19
CA ASP A 25 -3.14 19.29 10.45
C ASP A 25 -1.95 20.24 10.61
N ALA A 26 -1.21 20.43 9.53
CA ALA A 26 -0.01 21.25 9.51
C ALA A 26 -0.30 22.75 9.66
N CYS A 27 -1.53 23.20 9.35
CA CYS A 27 -1.92 24.60 9.51
C CYS A 27 -2.45 24.89 10.92
N ALA A 28 -3.20 23.97 11.51
CA ALA A 28 -3.70 24.11 12.88
C ALA A 28 -2.66 23.68 13.94
N GLU A 29 -1.56 23.07 13.50
CA GLU A 29 -0.49 22.52 14.34
C GLU A 29 -0.98 21.47 15.36
N SER A 30 -2.04 20.75 15.03
CA SER A 30 -2.71 19.78 15.93
C SER A 30 -3.01 18.45 15.25
N GLU A 31 -3.19 17.39 16.04
CA GLU A 31 -3.74 16.13 15.54
C GLU A 31 -5.20 16.33 15.09
N ASP A 32 -5.48 16.12 13.81
CA ASP A 32 -6.85 16.11 13.26
C ASP A 32 -7.56 14.80 13.60
N PHE A 33 -6.85 13.66 13.45
CA PHE A 33 -7.37 12.37 13.89
C PHE A 33 -6.28 11.38 14.25
N THR A 34 -6.63 10.43 15.12
CA THR A 34 -5.83 9.25 15.42
C THR A 34 -6.72 8.00 15.31
N HIS A 35 -6.21 6.99 14.62
CA HIS A 35 -6.86 5.69 14.45
C HIS A 35 -5.88 4.57 14.83
N ILE A 36 -6.36 3.56 15.54
CA ILE A 36 -5.55 2.43 16.01
C ILE A 36 -6.01 1.17 15.31
N ILE A 37 -5.07 0.44 14.70
CA ILE A 37 -5.33 -0.84 14.04
C ILE A 37 -4.78 -2.02 14.87
N ASP A 38 -5.10 -3.24 14.48
CA ASP A 38 -4.70 -4.47 15.19
C ASP A 38 -3.20 -4.83 15.05
N SER A 39 -2.48 -4.19 14.12
CA SER A 39 -1.15 -4.59 13.65
C SER A 39 -0.22 -3.39 13.43
N ARG A 40 1.09 -3.65 13.36
CA ARG A 40 2.09 -2.59 13.14
C ARG A 40 1.95 -1.98 11.75
N CYS A 41 2.07 -0.66 11.62
CA CYS A 41 2.07 0.02 10.33
C CYS A 41 3.49 0.13 9.77
N LEU A 42 3.65 -0.20 8.50
CA LEU A 42 4.92 -0.25 7.80
C LEU A 42 5.09 0.95 6.87
N SER A 43 4.07 1.32 6.11
CA SER A 43 4.09 2.49 5.22
C SER A 43 2.69 3.06 5.03
N VAL A 44 2.63 4.28 4.50
CA VAL A 44 1.38 4.95 4.13
C VAL A 44 1.58 5.66 2.79
N ILE A 45 0.60 5.55 1.88
CA ILE A 45 0.62 6.25 0.60
C ILE A 45 -0.77 6.83 0.25
N PRO A 46 -0.88 8.15 0.04
CA PRO A 46 -2.10 8.80 -0.44
C PRO A 46 -2.49 8.29 -1.83
N ASN A 47 -3.79 8.23 -2.10
CA ASN A 47 -4.29 7.94 -3.43
C ASN A 47 -4.02 9.13 -4.38
N PRO A 48 -3.55 8.91 -5.62
CA PRO A 48 -3.22 9.98 -6.55
C PRO A 48 -4.44 10.68 -7.18
N CYS A 49 -5.63 10.09 -7.10
CA CYS A 49 -6.84 10.58 -7.78
C CYS A 49 -7.97 10.98 -6.81
N ASP A 50 -8.18 10.26 -5.71
CA ASP A 50 -9.08 10.68 -4.62
C ASP A 50 -8.26 11.14 -3.42
N TYR A 51 -8.21 12.45 -3.23
CA TYR A 51 -7.42 13.10 -2.17
C TYR A 51 -7.95 12.88 -0.76
N ASN A 52 -9.01 12.09 -0.57
CA ASN A 52 -9.49 11.67 0.75
C ASN A 52 -9.05 10.24 1.09
N LEU A 53 -8.59 9.49 0.09
CA LEU A 53 -8.18 8.09 0.24
C LEU A 53 -6.68 7.97 0.43
N PHE A 54 -6.29 7.01 1.26
CA PHE A 54 -4.90 6.60 1.42
C PHE A 54 -4.84 5.12 1.77
N MET A 55 -3.73 4.47 1.42
CA MET A 55 -3.46 3.09 1.78
C MET A 55 -2.43 3.03 2.90
N VAL A 56 -2.68 2.19 3.89
CA VAL A 56 -1.71 1.81 4.92
C VAL A 56 -1.24 0.38 4.69
N GLN A 57 0.07 0.16 4.71
CA GLN A 57 0.65 -1.18 4.76
C GLN A 57 0.78 -1.62 6.20
N ALA A 58 0.12 -2.70 6.56
CA ALA A 58 0.18 -3.31 7.88
C ALA A 58 1.01 -4.59 7.85
N GLY A 59 1.69 -4.88 8.96
CA GLY A 59 2.43 -6.13 9.16
C GLY A 59 1.55 -7.30 9.61
N ALA A 60 0.31 -7.40 9.11
CA ALA A 60 -0.60 -8.52 9.36
C ALA A 60 -0.43 -9.61 8.30
N SER A 61 -0.78 -10.87 8.61
CA SER A 61 -0.56 -12.00 7.70
C SER A 61 -1.62 -12.17 6.61
N GLU A 62 -2.84 -11.66 6.80
CA GLU A 62 -3.95 -11.75 5.82
C GLU A 62 -4.52 -10.36 5.46
N LYS A 63 -4.04 -9.32 6.14
CA LYS A 63 -4.62 -7.96 6.15
C LYS A 63 -3.53 -6.92 5.95
N GLN A 64 -2.67 -7.14 4.96
CA GLN A 64 -1.47 -6.34 4.71
C GLN A 64 -1.80 -4.92 4.23
N LEU A 65 -2.94 -4.71 3.58
CA LEU A 65 -3.33 -3.44 2.99
C LEU A 65 -4.63 -2.95 3.61
N ARG A 66 -4.64 -1.72 4.13
CA ARG A 66 -5.83 -1.10 4.72
C ARG A 66 -6.13 0.19 3.97
N LEU A 67 -7.23 0.21 3.24
CA LEU A 67 -7.73 1.40 2.56
C LEU A 67 -8.48 2.24 3.58
N CYS A 68 -8.05 3.50 3.68
CA CYS A 68 -8.65 4.44 4.60
C CYS A 68 -9.21 5.66 3.86
N ASP A 69 -10.32 6.18 4.36
CA ASP A 69 -10.96 7.43 3.94
C ASP A 69 -11.07 8.37 5.13
N ILE A 70 -10.41 9.52 5.05
CA ILE A 70 -10.40 10.52 6.12
C ILE A 70 -11.78 11.11 6.41
N ARG A 71 -12.74 11.04 5.47
CA ARG A 71 -14.10 11.58 5.64
C ARG A 71 -14.96 10.68 6.53
N THR A 72 -14.63 9.40 6.62
CA THR A 72 -15.45 8.42 7.34
C THR A 72 -15.10 8.35 8.82
N LYS A 73 -16.08 8.02 9.67
CA LYS A 73 -15.83 7.83 11.11
C LYS A 73 -15.00 6.59 11.41
N GLN A 74 -15.23 5.49 10.69
CA GLN A 74 -14.49 4.25 10.87
C GLN A 74 -13.06 4.32 10.27
N LYS A 75 -12.78 5.33 9.43
CA LYS A 75 -11.53 5.58 8.70
C LYS A 75 -11.14 4.44 7.77
N GLU A 76 -11.05 3.20 8.24
CA GLU A 76 -10.86 2.00 7.44
C GLU A 76 -12.13 1.66 6.64
N VAL A 77 -12.00 1.64 5.31
CA VAL A 77 -13.07 1.32 4.37
C VAL A 77 -12.98 -0.12 3.91
N HIS A 78 -11.76 -0.57 3.61
CA HIS A 78 -11.53 -1.93 3.11
C HIS A 78 -10.17 -2.46 3.58
N THR A 79 -10.08 -3.77 3.70
CA THR A 79 -8.83 -4.46 4.00
C THR A 79 -8.56 -5.49 2.93
N PHE A 80 -7.34 -5.50 2.40
CA PHE A 80 -6.88 -6.48 1.42
C PHE A 80 -5.66 -7.21 1.93
N GLY A 81 -5.43 -8.41 1.41
CA GLY A 81 -4.25 -9.17 1.72
C GLY A 81 -4.15 -10.48 0.96
N TRP A 82 -3.25 -11.32 1.41
CA TRP A 82 -3.09 -12.67 0.89
C TRP A 82 -2.49 -13.54 1.98
N THR A 83 -2.79 -14.83 1.91
CA THR A 83 -2.20 -15.79 2.82
C THR A 83 -0.72 -15.93 2.54
N GLN A 84 0.11 -15.45 3.47
CA GLN A 84 1.56 -15.63 3.40
C GLN A 84 1.96 -17.03 3.85
N ALA A 85 2.98 -17.59 3.21
CA ALA A 85 3.67 -18.77 3.73
C ALA A 85 4.16 -18.49 5.17
N ILE A 86 4.04 -19.48 6.05
CA ILE A 86 4.23 -19.36 7.50
C ILE A 86 5.66 -18.92 7.89
N THR A 87 6.62 -18.98 6.96
CA THR A 87 8.03 -18.65 7.17
C THR A 87 8.23 -17.20 7.63
N LEU A 88 9.07 -17.00 8.66
CA LEU A 88 9.32 -15.70 9.30
C LEU A 88 9.92 -14.65 8.32
N GLU A 89 10.69 -15.11 7.34
CA GLU A 89 11.32 -14.27 6.30
C GLU A 89 10.27 -13.67 5.34
N ALA A 90 9.23 -14.44 4.98
CA ALA A 90 8.14 -14.01 4.13
C ALA A 90 7.34 -12.83 4.72
N ARG A 91 7.20 -12.85 6.05
CA ARG A 91 6.44 -11.87 6.85
C ARG A 91 7.15 -10.54 7.03
N THR A 92 8.46 -10.49 6.81
CA THR A 92 9.29 -9.32 7.14
C THR A 92 9.68 -8.50 5.92
N ASN A 93 9.75 -9.12 4.75
CA ASN A 93 10.09 -8.44 3.51
C ASN A 93 8.85 -8.27 2.64
N LEU A 94 8.10 -7.20 2.89
CA LEU A 94 7.02 -6.79 1.99
C LEU A 94 7.56 -5.79 0.97
N ILE A 95 7.13 -5.92 -0.28
CA ILE A 95 7.37 -4.95 -1.34
C ILE A 95 6.65 -3.64 -0.98
N THR A 96 7.27 -2.51 -1.32
CA THR A 96 6.66 -1.19 -1.16
C THR A 96 5.39 -1.05 -1.98
N GLN A 97 4.32 -0.54 -1.37
CA GLN A 97 3.09 -0.21 -2.08
C GLN A 97 3.32 0.82 -3.20
N ALA A 98 2.54 0.70 -4.28
CA ALA A 98 2.44 1.74 -5.30
C ALA A 98 1.03 1.76 -5.91
N TRP A 99 0.48 2.96 -6.10
CA TRP A 99 -0.81 3.19 -6.76
C TRP A 99 -0.65 3.24 -8.28
N SER A 100 -1.61 2.66 -9.00
CA SER A 100 -1.78 2.93 -10.43
C SER A 100 -2.11 4.40 -10.68
N SER A 101 -1.84 4.84 -11.91
CA SER A 101 -2.08 6.22 -12.35
C SER A 101 -3.54 6.68 -12.23
N ASN A 102 -4.49 5.75 -12.33
CA ASN A 102 -5.92 6.02 -12.17
C ASN A 102 -6.42 5.91 -10.73
N GLY A 103 -5.54 5.57 -9.76
CA GLY A 103 -5.91 5.43 -8.36
C GLY A 103 -6.81 4.24 -8.02
N MET A 104 -7.03 3.31 -8.95
CA MET A 104 -7.94 2.16 -8.75
C MET A 104 -7.24 0.88 -8.34
N TYR A 105 -5.95 0.74 -8.68
CA TYR A 105 -5.16 -0.44 -8.39
C TYR A 105 -4.02 -0.09 -7.44
N ILE A 106 -3.72 -1.03 -6.56
CA ILE A 106 -2.53 -0.97 -5.72
C ILE A 106 -1.72 -2.24 -5.87
N THR A 107 -0.41 -2.08 -5.96
CA THR A 107 0.52 -3.20 -5.95
C THR A 107 1.12 -3.37 -4.58
N SER A 108 1.16 -4.61 -4.12
CA SER A 108 1.89 -5.04 -2.93
C SER A 108 2.41 -6.44 -3.17
N GLY A 109 3.32 -6.92 -2.35
CA GLY A 109 3.79 -8.28 -2.48
C GLY A 109 4.69 -8.68 -1.33
N SER A 110 4.97 -9.96 -1.25
CA SER A 110 6.09 -10.45 -0.46
C SER A 110 7.33 -10.35 -1.35
N SER A 111 8.52 -10.17 -0.78
CA SER A 111 9.78 -10.04 -1.52
C SER A 111 10.17 -11.26 -2.34
N TYR A 112 9.34 -12.30 -2.38
CA TYR A 112 9.47 -13.35 -3.37
C TYR A 112 9.10 -12.81 -4.76
N GLU A 113 9.29 -13.64 -5.77
CA GLU A 113 9.18 -13.34 -7.20
C GLU A 113 7.81 -12.82 -7.67
N MET A 114 6.82 -12.73 -6.77
CA MET A 114 5.42 -12.45 -7.06
C MET A 114 5.05 -11.02 -6.70
N ILE A 115 4.41 -10.32 -7.63
CA ILE A 115 3.71 -9.06 -7.41
C ILE A 115 2.22 -9.35 -7.30
N HIS A 116 1.58 -8.88 -6.23
CA HIS A 116 0.13 -8.91 -6.07
C HIS A 116 -0.49 -7.56 -6.41
N ILE A 117 -1.59 -7.59 -7.15
CA ILE A 117 -2.36 -6.41 -7.56
C ILE A 117 -3.75 -6.52 -6.96
N PHE A 118 -4.21 -5.42 -6.38
CA PHE A 118 -5.52 -5.31 -5.74
C PHE A 118 -6.30 -4.18 -6.40
N ASP A 119 -7.52 -4.47 -6.83
CA ASP A 119 -8.52 -3.48 -7.23
C ASP A 119 -9.31 -3.04 -6.00
N ILE A 120 -9.31 -1.73 -5.70
CA ILE A 120 -9.99 -1.20 -4.52
C ILE A 120 -11.51 -1.30 -4.56
N ARG A 121 -12.08 -1.55 -5.74
CA ARG A 121 -13.54 -1.73 -5.93
C ARG A 121 -13.98 -3.16 -5.66
N CYS A 122 -13.06 -4.12 -5.71
CA CYS A 122 -13.37 -5.51 -5.48
C CYS A 122 -13.47 -5.76 -3.98
N ASN A 123 -14.58 -6.34 -3.53
CA ASN A 123 -14.81 -6.62 -2.11
C ASN A 123 -14.09 -7.89 -1.60
N GLY A 124 -13.18 -8.44 -2.41
CA GLY A 124 -12.46 -9.66 -2.11
C GLY A 124 -11.21 -9.38 -1.29
N GLN A 125 -10.95 -10.23 -0.29
CA GLN A 125 -9.73 -10.14 0.50
C GLN A 125 -8.47 -10.49 -0.30
N ASN A 126 -8.61 -11.28 -1.38
CA ASN A 126 -7.50 -11.82 -2.18
C ASN A 126 -7.03 -10.85 -3.28
N PRO A 127 -5.79 -11.02 -3.79
CA PRO A 127 -5.31 -10.28 -4.94
C PRO A 127 -6.22 -10.48 -6.15
N SER A 128 -6.54 -9.39 -6.85
CA SER A 128 -7.25 -9.43 -8.14
C SER A 128 -6.39 -10.12 -9.20
N GLN A 129 -5.08 -9.92 -9.14
CA GLN A 129 -4.11 -10.55 -10.02
C GLN A 129 -2.80 -10.77 -9.28
N SER A 130 -2.08 -11.84 -9.64
CA SER A 130 -0.71 -12.09 -9.16
C SER A 130 0.19 -12.38 -10.35
N LEU A 131 1.38 -11.78 -10.37
CA LEU A 131 2.34 -11.87 -11.47
C LEU A 131 3.67 -12.40 -10.96
N GLN A 132 4.19 -13.47 -11.56
CA GLN A 132 5.58 -13.87 -11.37
C GLN A 132 6.46 -12.97 -12.25
N ALA A 133 7.02 -11.92 -11.65
CA ALA A 133 7.69 -10.86 -12.39
C ALA A 133 9.19 -11.11 -12.60
N HIS A 134 9.82 -11.87 -11.70
CA HIS A 134 11.28 -12.00 -11.61
C HIS A 134 11.68 -13.42 -11.15
N GLN A 135 12.97 -13.76 -11.26
CA GLN A 135 13.52 -15.05 -10.76
C GLN A 135 14.20 -14.93 -9.39
N LYS A 136 14.27 -13.71 -8.85
CA LYS A 136 14.79 -13.41 -7.52
C LYS A 136 13.91 -12.36 -6.88
N GLY A 137 14.22 -12.06 -5.62
CA GLY A 137 13.44 -11.14 -4.81
C GLY A 137 13.36 -9.73 -5.38
N ILE A 138 12.14 -9.22 -5.42
CA ILE A 138 11.81 -7.91 -5.94
C ILE A 138 12.18 -6.87 -4.89
N SER A 139 12.96 -5.86 -5.32
CA SER A 139 13.44 -4.80 -4.44
C SER A 139 12.49 -3.61 -4.40
N LYS A 140 11.88 -3.24 -5.55
CA LYS A 140 10.95 -2.13 -5.65
C LYS A 140 10.00 -2.29 -6.84
N VAL A 141 8.83 -1.70 -6.68
CA VAL A 141 7.78 -1.62 -7.71
C VAL A 141 7.30 -0.17 -7.81
N SER A 142 6.99 0.29 -9.03
CA SER A 142 6.48 1.64 -9.28
C SER A 142 5.57 1.65 -10.50
N TRP A 143 4.47 2.40 -10.42
CA TRP A 143 3.60 2.64 -11.56
C TRP A 143 4.01 3.90 -12.30
N LEU A 144 4.10 3.79 -13.62
CA LEU A 144 4.22 4.95 -14.47
C LEU A 144 2.89 5.74 -14.40
N GLN A 145 2.98 7.05 -14.18
CA GLN A 145 1.76 7.87 -14.03
C GLN A 145 1.12 8.24 -15.38
N SER A 146 1.89 8.22 -16.47
CA SER A 146 1.40 8.55 -17.81
C SER A 146 0.76 7.38 -18.56
N LEU A 147 1.06 6.14 -18.19
CA LEU A 147 0.60 4.93 -18.86
C LEU A 147 0.23 3.86 -17.82
N PRO A 148 -0.71 2.94 -18.10
CA PRO A 148 -1.02 1.80 -17.23
C PRO A 148 0.10 0.74 -17.28
N LEU A 149 1.30 1.13 -16.86
CA LEU A 149 2.52 0.35 -16.91
C LEU A 149 3.12 0.26 -15.52
N LEU A 150 3.30 -0.97 -15.06
CA LEU A 150 3.98 -1.29 -13.83
C LEU A 150 5.45 -1.65 -14.11
N ILE A 151 6.36 -1.06 -13.37
CA ILE A 151 7.79 -1.29 -13.48
C ILE A 151 8.28 -1.94 -12.18
N SER A 152 9.05 -3.00 -12.30
CA SER A 152 9.67 -3.70 -11.17
C SER A 152 11.16 -3.84 -11.35
N ILE A 153 11.90 -3.79 -10.23
CA ILE A 153 13.34 -4.04 -10.20
C ILE A 153 13.67 -5.14 -9.19
N SER A 154 14.56 -6.05 -9.56
CA SER A 154 14.86 -7.24 -8.76
C SER A 154 16.36 -7.45 -8.60
N SER A 155 16.70 -8.29 -7.63
CA SER A 155 18.07 -8.79 -7.39
C SER A 155 18.56 -9.76 -8.47
N ASP A 156 17.72 -10.08 -9.47
CA ASP A 156 18.12 -10.82 -10.68
C ASP A 156 18.80 -9.93 -11.73
N ASN A 157 19.04 -8.65 -11.41
CA ASN A 157 19.63 -7.61 -12.26
C ASN A 157 18.78 -7.25 -13.49
N ASN A 158 17.49 -7.59 -13.50
CA ASN A 158 16.57 -7.24 -14.57
C ASN A 158 15.53 -6.21 -14.13
N ILE A 159 14.99 -5.49 -15.11
CA ILE A 159 13.85 -4.59 -14.96
C ILE A 159 12.65 -5.24 -15.64
N GLY A 160 11.57 -5.44 -14.88
CA GLY A 160 10.31 -5.96 -15.39
C GLY A 160 9.39 -4.84 -15.83
N PHE A 161 8.78 -4.99 -17.00
CA PHE A 161 7.76 -4.08 -17.54
C PHE A 161 6.45 -4.84 -17.73
N HIS A 162 5.43 -4.49 -16.93
CA HIS A 162 4.15 -5.20 -16.91
C HIS A 162 3.04 -4.25 -17.34
N LYS A 163 2.53 -4.45 -18.56
CA LYS A 163 1.43 -3.66 -19.12
C LYS A 163 0.09 -4.17 -18.57
N PHE A 164 -0.75 -3.25 -18.12
CA PHE A 164 -2.14 -3.53 -17.79
C PHE A 164 -3.01 -3.08 -18.96
N VAL A 165 -3.87 -3.99 -19.43
CA VAL A 165 -4.87 -3.76 -20.48
C VAL A 165 -6.24 -3.76 -19.84
#